data_AF-A0A352V822-F1
#
_entry.id   AF-A0A352V822-F1
#
_cell.length_a   1.000
_cell.length_b   1.000
_cell.length_c   1.000
_cell.angle_alpha   90.00
_cell.angle_beta   90.00
_cell.angle_gamma   90.00
#
_symmetry.space_group_name_H-M   'P 1'
#
loop_
_entity.id
_entity.type
_entity.pdbx_description
1 polymer ?
#
loop_
_entity_poly.entity_id
_entity_poly.type
_entity_poly.pdbx_seq_one_letter_code
_entity_poly.pdbx_strand_id
1 'polypeptide(L)'
;MHTVAWTEKCKDCGGTGIYVGMAEQNSQYGIICNICKGSGKRERKFVYEEFHEKEFRDDVTVVLETNPGIFIGKNGKAFGGISYMDWWNGKQFPVGSEMRNFTCPAWWFQCADYSKKPKWEKCTYGAFSKCVHFSNKDQCWERWDEENKK
;
A
#
# COMPACT_ATOMS: atom_id res chain seq x y z
N MET A 1 -24.75 -10.32 -2.45
CA MET A 1 -24.52 -8.91 -2.06
C MET A 1 -25.08 -8.69 -0.68
N HIS A 2 -24.23 -8.34 0.28
CA HIS A 2 -24.58 -8.18 1.70
C HIS A 2 -24.56 -6.70 2.06
N THR A 3 -25.43 -6.33 2.98
CA THR A 3 -25.49 -4.98 3.53
C THR A 3 -25.36 -5.07 5.04
N VAL A 4 -24.35 -4.42 5.59
CA VAL A 4 -24.26 -4.16 7.03
C VAL A 4 -24.59 -2.70 7.23
N ALA A 5 -25.65 -2.46 8.00
CA ALA A 5 -26.10 -1.14 8.39
C ALA A 5 -26.01 -1.01 9.91
N TRP A 6 -25.51 0.12 10.38
CA TRP A 6 -25.43 0.40 11.80
C TRP A 6 -25.54 1.90 12.05
N THR A 7 -26.06 2.22 13.23
CA THR A 7 -26.06 3.56 13.77
C THR A 7 -24.81 3.74 14.61
N GLU A 8 -23.96 4.71 14.29
CA GLU A 8 -22.81 5.07 15.12
C GLU A 8 -22.98 6.45 15.77
N LYS A 9 -22.34 6.62 16.93
CA LYS A 9 -22.21 7.92 17.59
C LYS A 9 -21.46 8.88 16.67
N CYS A 10 -22.00 10.09 16.46
CA CYS A 10 -21.32 11.10 15.65
C CYS A 10 -20.00 11.50 16.33
N LYS A 11 -18.87 11.21 15.68
CA LYS A 11 -17.53 11.44 16.24
C LYS A 11 -17.24 12.94 16.41
N ASP A 12 -17.69 13.77 15.48
CA ASP A 12 -17.43 15.21 15.46
C ASP A 12 -18.07 15.99 16.61
N CYS A 13 -19.26 15.58 17.08
CA CYS A 13 -19.90 16.19 18.25
C CYS A 13 -19.87 15.30 19.48
N GLY A 14 -19.15 14.18 19.44
CA GLY A 14 -19.16 13.23 20.55
C GLY A 14 -20.58 12.77 20.93
N GLY A 15 -21.48 12.60 19.97
CA GLY A 15 -22.82 12.07 20.17
C GLY A 15 -23.89 13.04 20.65
N THR A 16 -23.55 14.28 20.95
CA THR A 16 -24.49 15.25 21.56
C THR A 16 -25.45 15.88 20.56
N GLY A 17 -25.11 15.82 19.27
CA GLY A 17 -25.79 16.61 18.23
C GLY A 17 -25.35 18.07 18.21
N ILE A 18 -24.57 18.51 19.18
CA ILE A 18 -24.11 19.89 19.35
C ILE A 18 -22.58 19.93 19.30
N TYR A 19 -22.07 20.70 18.36
CA TYR A 19 -20.65 20.99 18.23
C TYR A 19 -20.31 22.26 19.01
N VAL A 20 -19.23 22.22 19.79
CA VAL A 20 -18.61 23.38 20.42
C VAL A 20 -17.22 23.50 19.84
N GLY A 21 -17.05 24.46 18.93
CA GLY A 21 -15.80 24.69 18.24
C GLY A 21 -14.92 25.69 18.98
N MET A 22 -13.83 26.08 18.32
CA MET A 22 -12.86 27.01 18.87
C MET A 22 -13.47 28.38 19.22
N ALA A 23 -14.47 28.84 18.45
CA ALA A 23 -15.11 30.13 18.67
C ALA A 23 -16.15 30.11 19.81
N GLU A 24 -16.70 28.94 20.13
CA GLU A 24 -17.71 28.77 21.18
C GLU A 24 -17.10 28.33 22.53
N GLN A 25 -15.79 28.06 22.56
CA GLN A 25 -15.07 27.67 23.77
C GLN A 25 -15.26 28.69 24.89
N ASN A 26 -15.61 28.20 26.08
CA ASN A 26 -15.89 28.98 27.30
C ASN A 26 -17.12 29.91 27.22
N SER A 27 -18.02 29.67 26.27
CA SER A 27 -19.32 30.33 26.21
C SER A 27 -20.46 29.38 26.63
N GLN A 28 -21.68 29.92 26.77
CA GLN A 28 -22.90 29.11 26.95
C GLN A 28 -23.53 28.67 25.61
N TYR A 29 -22.88 28.99 24.48
CA TYR A 29 -23.42 28.70 23.15
C TYR A 29 -22.85 27.40 22.59
N GLY A 30 -23.69 26.67 21.88
CA GLY A 30 -23.30 25.50 21.09
C GLY A 30 -23.99 25.56 19.73
N ILE A 31 -23.35 24.99 18.71
CA ILE A 31 -23.85 25.00 17.33
C ILE A 31 -24.37 23.61 16.99
N ILE A 32 -25.49 23.53 16.27
CA ILE A 32 -25.97 22.24 15.73
C ILE A 32 -24.86 21.61 14.90
N CYS A 33 -24.47 20.38 15.26
CA CYS A 33 -23.42 19.66 14.56
C CYS A 33 -23.84 19.45 13.10
N ASN A 34 -23.13 20.12 12.19
CA ASN A 34 -23.46 20.12 10.77
C ASN A 34 -23.41 18.72 10.16
N ILE A 35 -22.60 17.80 10.70
CA ILE A 35 -22.46 16.48 10.10
C ILE A 35 -23.62 15.54 10.46
N CYS A 36 -24.09 15.55 11.70
CA CYS A 36 -25.23 14.71 12.12
C CYS A 36 -26.57 15.46 12.13
N LYS A 37 -26.56 16.75 11.75
CA LYS A 37 -27.73 17.65 11.72
C LYS A 37 -28.50 17.68 13.05
N GLY A 38 -27.76 17.68 14.16
CA GLY A 38 -28.35 17.72 15.50
C GLY A 38 -28.76 16.36 16.08
N SER A 39 -28.72 15.28 15.31
CA SER A 39 -29.20 13.97 15.81
C SER A 39 -28.24 13.29 16.80
N GLY A 40 -26.97 13.68 16.83
CA GLY A 40 -25.93 13.01 17.62
C GLY A 40 -25.50 11.65 17.06
N LYS A 41 -26.12 11.17 15.99
CA LYS A 41 -25.85 9.86 15.40
C LYS A 41 -25.61 9.93 13.89
N ARG A 42 -25.02 8.88 13.33
CA ARG A 42 -24.91 8.68 11.88
C ARG A 42 -25.35 7.29 11.53
N GLU A 43 -26.16 7.18 10.49
CA GLU A 43 -26.46 5.92 9.87
C GLU A 43 -25.35 5.61 8.85
N ARG A 44 -24.71 4.45 8.99
CA ARG A 44 -23.69 3.95 8.07
C ARG A 44 -24.23 2.73 7.34
N LYS A 45 -23.84 2.61 6.08
CA LYS A 45 -24.14 1.47 5.23
C LYS A 45 -22.86 1.07 4.52
N PHE A 46 -22.46 -0.18 4.72
CA PHE A 46 -21.37 -0.80 3.98
C PHE A 46 -21.96 -1.95 3.16
N VAL A 47 -21.72 -1.90 1.85
CA VAL A 47 -22.15 -2.93 0.91
C VAL A 47 -20.91 -3.70 0.49
N TYR A 48 -20.97 -5.02 0.60
CA TYR A 48 -19.87 -5.90 0.21
C TYR A 48 -20.40 -7.20 -0.41
N GLU A 49 -19.51 -7.88 -1.10
CA GLU A 49 -19.73 -9.23 -1.61
C GLU A 49 -18.93 -10.21 -0.75
N GLU A 50 -19.52 -11.37 -0.45
CA GLU A 50 -18.79 -12.39 0.29
C GLU A 50 -17.66 -12.93 -0.58
N PHE A 51 -16.49 -13.04 0.02
CA PHE A 51 -15.36 -13.70 -0.63
C PHE A 51 -15.57 -15.20 -0.54
N HIS A 52 -15.82 -15.85 -1.67
CA HIS A 52 -15.94 -17.31 -1.75
C HIS A 52 -14.62 -17.94 -2.18
N GLU A 53 -14.06 -17.41 -3.26
CA GLU A 53 -12.80 -17.86 -3.82
C GLU A 53 -12.12 -16.72 -4.57
N LYS A 54 -10.85 -16.93 -4.89
CA LYS A 54 -10.12 -16.02 -5.78
C LYS A 54 -10.69 -16.17 -7.19
N GLU A 55 -10.92 -15.07 -7.88
CA GLU A 55 -11.41 -15.05 -9.27
C GLU A 55 -10.27 -14.99 -10.28
N PHE A 56 -10.41 -15.74 -11.38
CA PHE A 56 -9.41 -15.84 -12.44
C PHE A 56 -9.45 -14.61 -13.35
N ARG A 57 -8.28 -14.10 -13.72
CA ARG A 57 -8.11 -13.02 -14.70
C ARG A 57 -7.32 -13.52 -15.90
N ASP A 58 -8.03 -13.76 -16.99
CA ASP A 58 -7.47 -14.24 -18.26
C ASP A 58 -6.71 -13.15 -19.04
N ASP A 59 -6.93 -11.88 -18.70
CA ASP A 59 -6.25 -10.72 -19.29
C ASP A 59 -4.87 -10.43 -18.67
N VAL A 60 -4.49 -11.15 -17.60
CA VAL A 60 -3.20 -10.98 -16.92
C VAL A 60 -2.32 -12.20 -17.16
N THR A 61 -1.13 -12.00 -17.75
CA THR A 61 -0.19 -13.08 -18.06
C THR A 61 0.99 -13.18 -17.09
N VAL A 62 1.35 -12.08 -16.42
CA VAL A 62 2.52 -11.97 -15.52
C VAL A 62 2.10 -11.24 -14.25
N VAL A 63 2.55 -11.73 -13.11
CA VAL A 63 2.33 -11.12 -11.79
C VAL A 63 3.68 -10.64 -11.24
N LEU A 64 3.71 -9.44 -10.69
CA LEU A 64 4.85 -8.88 -9.96
C LEU A 64 4.58 -8.97 -8.46
N GLU A 65 5.62 -9.24 -7.67
CA GLU A 65 5.49 -9.27 -6.20
C GLU A 65 5.13 -7.89 -5.65
N THR A 66 5.73 -6.85 -6.22
CA THR A 66 5.44 -5.45 -5.91
C THR A 66 5.77 -4.56 -7.12
N ASN A 67 5.29 -3.32 -7.11
CA ASN A 67 5.73 -2.28 -8.03
C ASN A 67 6.12 -1.03 -7.24
N PRO A 68 7.41 -0.65 -7.19
CA PRO A 68 7.88 0.48 -6.40
C PRO A 68 7.69 1.84 -7.12
N GLY A 69 6.59 1.99 -7.84
CA GLY A 69 6.18 3.22 -8.52
C GLY A 69 6.75 3.41 -9.93
N ILE A 70 7.09 2.32 -10.63
CA ILE A 70 7.66 2.37 -11.99
C ILE A 70 6.57 2.09 -13.02
N PHE A 71 6.49 2.96 -14.04
CA PHE A 71 5.56 2.78 -15.14
C PHE A 71 5.99 1.61 -16.05
N ILE A 72 5.22 0.53 -15.99
CA ILE A 72 5.41 -0.66 -16.83
C ILE A 72 4.68 -0.36 -18.14
N GLY A 73 5.39 0.20 -19.12
CA GLY A 73 4.83 0.44 -20.45
C GLY A 73 4.39 -0.85 -21.15
N LYS A 74 4.05 -0.77 -22.45
CA LYS A 74 3.51 -1.91 -23.22
C LYS A 74 4.40 -3.17 -23.24
N ASN A 75 5.71 -3.02 -23.01
CA ASN A 75 6.69 -4.11 -23.03
C ASN A 75 7.26 -4.36 -21.62
N GLY A 76 6.47 -4.95 -20.73
CA GLY A 76 6.83 -5.24 -19.34
C GLY A 76 7.81 -6.40 -19.11
N LYS A 77 8.36 -7.05 -20.16
CA LYS A 77 9.18 -8.26 -20.02
C LYS A 77 10.45 -8.07 -19.16
N ALA A 78 11.00 -6.86 -19.10
CA ALA A 78 12.22 -6.58 -18.33
C ALA A 78 12.01 -6.48 -16.81
N PHE A 79 10.75 -6.51 -16.35
CA PHE A 79 10.38 -6.25 -14.96
C PHE A 79 10.40 -7.52 -14.08
N GLY A 80 10.75 -8.68 -14.63
CA GLY A 80 10.77 -9.93 -13.86
C GLY A 80 9.35 -10.47 -13.60
N GLY A 81 9.08 -10.84 -12.35
CA GLY A 81 7.84 -11.49 -11.95
C GLY A 81 7.77 -13.00 -12.26
N ILE A 82 6.56 -13.55 -12.14
CA ILE A 82 6.24 -14.95 -12.49
C ILE A 82 5.01 -14.99 -13.38
N SER A 83 4.76 -16.13 -14.04
CA SER A 83 3.54 -16.28 -14.84
C SER A 83 2.30 -16.20 -13.94
N TYR A 84 1.18 -15.72 -14.48
CA TYR A 84 -0.08 -15.69 -13.74
C TYR A 84 -0.50 -17.07 -13.25
N MET A 85 -0.28 -18.12 -14.05
CA MET A 85 -0.57 -19.50 -13.64
C MET A 85 0.33 -19.99 -12.50
N ASP A 86 1.61 -19.61 -12.49
CA ASP A 86 2.50 -19.95 -11.38
C ASP A 86 2.04 -19.29 -10.08
N TRP A 87 1.74 -17.99 -10.13
CA TRP A 87 1.16 -17.26 -9.00
C TRP A 87 -0.20 -17.84 -8.58
N TRP A 88 -1.05 -18.16 -9.56
CA TRP A 88 -2.39 -18.69 -9.34
C TRP A 88 -2.34 -19.98 -8.53
N ASN A 89 -1.39 -20.85 -8.87
CA ASN A 89 -1.11 -22.12 -8.21
C ASN A 89 -0.22 -22.00 -6.96
N GLY A 90 0.02 -20.79 -6.46
CA GLY A 90 0.72 -20.54 -5.19
C GLY A 90 2.24 -20.68 -5.24
N LYS A 91 2.86 -20.68 -6.43
CA LYS A 91 4.33 -20.63 -6.51
C LYS A 91 4.84 -19.31 -5.93
N GLN A 92 5.94 -19.41 -5.19
CA GLN A 92 6.63 -18.25 -4.64
C GLN A 92 7.43 -17.53 -5.73
N PHE A 93 7.68 -16.24 -5.51
CA PHE A 93 8.54 -15.45 -6.38
C PHE A 93 9.99 -15.95 -6.28
N PRO A 94 10.63 -16.33 -7.39
CA PRO A 94 12.01 -16.76 -7.38
C PRO A 94 12.93 -15.54 -7.18
N VAL A 95 14.14 -15.81 -6.65
CA VAL A 95 15.24 -14.84 -6.69
C VAL A 95 15.48 -14.41 -8.14
N GLY A 96 15.65 -13.11 -8.36
CA GLY A 96 15.78 -12.52 -9.70
C GLY A 96 14.50 -11.87 -10.23
N SER A 97 13.36 -12.05 -9.55
CA SER A 97 12.09 -11.42 -9.95
C SER A 97 11.94 -9.95 -9.52
N GLU A 98 12.94 -9.38 -8.84
CA GLU A 98 12.87 -8.10 -8.09
C GLU A 98 12.99 -6.82 -8.94
N MET A 99 12.61 -6.85 -10.22
CA MET A 99 12.77 -5.72 -11.15
C MET A 99 14.20 -5.15 -11.16
N ARG A 100 15.24 -5.99 -11.03
CA ARG A 100 16.63 -5.58 -10.71
C ARG A 100 17.21 -4.53 -11.67
N ASN A 101 16.76 -4.52 -12.93
CA ASN A 101 17.15 -3.52 -13.93
C ASN A 101 16.67 -2.09 -13.61
N PHE A 102 15.68 -1.94 -12.73
CA PHE A 102 14.98 -0.69 -12.45
C PHE A 102 15.01 -0.29 -10.98
N THR A 103 15.56 -1.12 -10.10
CA THR A 103 15.53 -0.94 -8.64
C THR A 103 16.87 -1.30 -8.03
N CYS A 104 17.08 -0.94 -6.76
CA CYS A 104 18.10 -1.55 -5.91
C CYS A 104 17.41 -2.28 -4.74
N PRO A 105 18.12 -3.14 -3.99
CA PRO A 105 17.53 -3.90 -2.88
C PRO A 105 16.86 -3.01 -1.83
N ALA A 106 17.48 -1.88 -1.46
CA ALA A 106 16.92 -0.94 -0.48
C ALA A 106 15.58 -0.35 -0.93
N TRP A 107 15.42 -0.10 -2.23
CA TRP A 107 14.19 0.45 -2.81
C TRP A 107 13.13 -0.63 -3.01
N TRP A 108 13.54 -1.81 -3.51
CA TRP A 108 12.64 -2.94 -3.72
C TRP A 108 12.00 -3.41 -2.40
N PHE A 109 12.83 -3.72 -1.40
CA PHE A 109 12.35 -4.23 -0.12
C PHE A 109 11.66 -3.16 0.73
N GLN A 110 11.80 -1.87 0.41
CA GLN A 110 10.91 -0.87 1.00
C GLN A 110 9.43 -1.09 0.61
N CYS A 111 9.17 -1.68 -0.56
CA CYS A 111 7.83 -1.94 -1.07
C CYS A 111 7.41 -3.42 -0.94
N ALA A 112 8.33 -4.37 -1.12
CA ALA A 112 8.03 -5.81 -1.06
C ALA A 112 7.95 -6.33 0.38
N ASP A 113 8.97 -6.04 1.19
CA ASP A 113 9.10 -6.56 2.55
C ASP A 113 10.10 -5.71 3.33
N TYR A 114 9.59 -4.75 4.12
CA TYR A 114 10.43 -3.78 4.82
C TYR A 114 11.38 -4.45 5.83
N SER A 115 11.05 -5.66 6.31
CA SER A 115 11.92 -6.39 7.25
C SER A 115 13.23 -6.85 6.60
N LYS A 116 13.22 -7.06 5.27
CA LYS A 116 14.39 -7.39 4.45
C LYS A 116 15.13 -6.17 3.93
N LYS A 117 14.68 -4.94 4.21
CA LYS A 117 15.36 -3.76 3.69
C LYS A 117 16.80 -3.69 4.24
N PRO A 118 17.85 -3.64 3.38
CA PRO A 118 19.22 -3.52 3.84
C PRO A 118 19.43 -2.23 4.65
N LYS A 119 20.16 -2.35 5.76
CA LYS A 119 20.51 -1.25 6.67
C LYS A 119 21.90 -0.68 6.36
N TRP A 120 22.22 -0.52 5.07
CA TRP A 120 23.52 -0.01 4.67
C TRP A 120 23.63 1.49 4.93
N GLU A 121 24.66 1.91 5.67
CA GLU A 121 24.88 3.32 6.05
C GLU A 121 24.97 4.28 4.86
N LYS A 122 25.41 3.77 3.70
CA LYS A 122 25.55 4.54 2.45
C LYS A 122 24.20 4.84 1.78
N CYS A 123 23.11 4.21 2.20
CA CYS A 123 21.77 4.46 1.66
C CYS A 123 21.17 5.73 2.28
N THR A 124 21.19 6.83 1.54
CA THR A 124 20.59 8.11 1.96
C THR A 124 19.10 8.18 1.66
N TYR A 125 18.34 8.93 2.46
CA TYR A 125 16.94 9.25 2.17
C TYR A 125 16.82 10.12 0.91
N GLY A 126 15.88 9.77 0.01
CA GLY A 126 15.62 10.54 -1.19
C GLY A 126 14.96 9.72 -2.29
N ALA A 127 14.75 10.34 -3.46
CA ALA A 127 14.27 9.65 -4.64
C ALA A 127 15.33 8.67 -5.17
N PHE A 128 14.91 7.49 -5.64
CA PHE A 128 15.82 6.47 -6.17
C PHE A 128 16.76 7.01 -7.26
N SER A 129 16.26 7.85 -8.16
CA SER A 129 17.02 8.50 -9.24
C SER A 129 18.09 9.49 -8.75
N LYS A 130 18.07 9.89 -7.47
CA LYS A 130 19.08 10.77 -6.85
C LYS A 130 20.12 10.00 -6.02
N CYS A 131 20.02 8.68 -5.96
CA CYS A 131 21.00 7.86 -5.25
C CYS A 131 22.38 7.98 -5.94
N VAL A 132 23.44 8.20 -5.17
CA VAL A 132 24.83 8.25 -5.69
C VAL A 132 25.27 6.93 -6.33
N HIS A 133 24.61 5.83 -5.98
CA HIS A 133 24.85 4.51 -6.54
C HIS A 133 23.85 4.14 -7.65
N PHE A 134 23.00 5.05 -8.12
CA PHE A 134 21.97 4.76 -9.12
C PHE A 134 22.55 4.13 -10.40
N SER A 135 23.67 4.65 -10.90
CA SER A 135 24.35 4.10 -12.07
C SER A 135 24.96 2.71 -11.83
N ASN A 136 25.27 2.37 -10.57
CA ASN A 136 25.94 1.14 -10.17
C ASN A 136 25.02 0.25 -9.30
N LYS A 137 23.69 0.37 -9.48
CA LYS A 137 22.69 -0.36 -8.69
C LYS A 137 22.86 -1.89 -8.77
N ASP A 138 23.46 -2.39 -9.84
CA ASP A 138 23.71 -3.82 -10.03
C ASP A 138 24.69 -4.34 -8.97
N GLN A 139 25.70 -3.53 -8.57
CA GLN A 139 26.61 -3.84 -7.44
C GLN A 139 25.87 -3.88 -6.10
N CYS A 140 24.78 -3.12 -5.95
CA CYS A 140 23.93 -3.24 -4.76
C CYS A 140 23.23 -4.61 -4.74
N TRP A 141 22.75 -5.12 -5.88
CA TRP A 141 22.16 -6.46 -5.95
C TRP A 141 23.20 -7.56 -5.70
N GLU A 142 24.41 -7.44 -6.24
CA GLU A 142 25.51 -8.38 -5.97
C GLU A 142 25.82 -8.47 -4.48
N ARG A 143 26.00 -7.32 -3.82
CA ARG A 143 26.21 -7.26 -2.37
C ARG A 143 25.05 -7.88 -1.60
N TRP A 144 23.81 -7.56 -1.99
CA TRP A 144 22.62 -8.11 -1.35
C TRP A 144 22.57 -9.63 -1.46
N ASP A 145 22.84 -10.17 -2.66
CA ASP A 145 22.85 -11.61 -2.88
C ASP A 145 23.95 -12.26 -2.03
N GLU A 146 25.15 -11.67 -1.94
CA GLU A 146 26.24 -12.14 -1.07
C GLU A 146 25.86 -12.17 0.42
N GLU A 147 25.26 -11.10 0.93
CA GLU A 147 24.83 -11.00 2.33
C GLU A 147 23.69 -11.97 2.68
N ASN A 148 22.94 -12.44 1.68
CA ASN A 148 21.75 -13.28 1.84
C ASN A 148 21.88 -14.69 1.23
N LYS A 149 23.08 -15.12 0.81
CA LYS A 149 23.30 -16.52 0.39
C LYS A 149 22.98 -17.44 1.57
N LYS A 150 22.00 -18.33 1.37
CA LYS A 150 21.79 -19.52 2.22
C LYS A 150 22.54 -20.70 1.62
#